data_AF-A0A8H2WZH2-F1
#
_entry.id   AF-A0A8H2WZH2-F1
#
_cell.length_a   1.000
_cell.length_b   1.000
_cell.length_c   1.000
_cell.angle_alpha   90.00
_cell.angle_beta   90.00
_cell.angle_gamma   90.00
#
_symmetry.space_group_name_H-M   'P 1'
#
loop_
_entity.id
_entity.type
_entity.pdbx_description
1 polymer ?
#
loop_
_entity_poly.entity_id
_entity_poly.type
_entity_poly.pdbx_seq_one_letter_code
_entity_poly.pdbx_strand_id
1 'polypeptide(L)'
;MSNAQDSQAYDTASWQWVRGADGLTYIMTPAGQTILAVAWFPIPNINHDKASIDRLVSEFKDGPSKGANKVICSKCHGEGNHNVWDPKPASLKRHLYYHFNIKCYGCVGCGQQFMTRDHVIVHAMGHHMESNDRTAAVGYVFELHPDDS
;
A
#
# COMPACT_ATOMS: atom_id res chain seq x y z
N MET A 1 4.33 -34.32 28.68
CA MET A 1 4.54 -32.86 28.53
C MET A 1 3.55 -32.39 27.46
N SER A 2 2.36 -31.98 27.89
CA SER A 2 1.27 -31.62 26.98
C SER A 2 1.26 -30.11 26.82
N ASN A 3 1.80 -29.62 25.70
CA ASN A 3 1.74 -28.21 25.33
C ASN A 3 0.33 -27.92 24.80
N ALA A 4 -0.58 -27.53 25.68
CA ALA A 4 -1.87 -27.01 25.30
C ALA A 4 -1.65 -25.61 24.71
N GLN A 5 -1.80 -25.49 23.40
CA GLN A 5 -1.97 -24.20 22.74
C GLN A 5 -3.27 -23.60 23.25
N ASP A 6 -3.15 -22.69 24.22
CA ASP A 6 -4.24 -21.89 24.76
C ASP A 6 -4.70 -20.91 23.69
N SER A 7 -5.67 -21.35 22.89
CA SER A 7 -6.45 -20.51 21.99
C SER A 7 -7.56 -19.85 22.81
N GLN A 8 -7.23 -18.92 23.70
CA GLN A 8 -8.24 -18.10 24.36
C GLN A 8 -8.92 -17.20 23.31
N ALA A 9 -10.15 -17.55 22.97
CA ALA A 9 -11.07 -16.70 22.23
C ALA A 9 -11.41 -15.49 23.11
N TYR A 10 -10.67 -14.39 22.93
CA TYR A 10 -10.98 -13.13 23.59
C TYR A 10 -12.28 -12.55 23.00
N ASP A 11 -13.10 -11.97 23.87
CA ASP A 11 -14.21 -11.12 23.45
C ASP A 11 -13.63 -9.79 22.93
N THR A 12 -13.80 -9.52 21.63
CA THR A 12 -13.23 -8.32 20.96
C THR A 12 -13.81 -7.00 21.48
N ALA A 13 -14.94 -7.02 22.21
CA ALA A 13 -15.52 -5.82 22.81
C ALA A 13 -14.76 -5.35 24.07
N SER A 14 -13.89 -6.20 24.63
CA SER A 14 -13.02 -5.84 25.76
C SER A 14 -11.69 -5.20 25.33
N TRP A 15 -11.45 -5.01 24.03
CA TRP A 15 -10.23 -4.42 23.51
C TRP A 15 -10.19 -2.90 23.71
N GLN A 16 -9.01 -2.40 24.08
CA GLN A 16 -8.82 -0.99 24.33
C GLN A 16 -8.14 -0.32 23.13
N TRP A 17 -8.72 0.80 22.69
CA TRP A 17 -8.13 1.70 21.71
C TRP A 17 -7.35 2.79 22.44
N VAL A 18 -6.03 2.79 22.28
CA VAL A 18 -5.13 3.72 22.97
C VAL A 18 -4.36 4.52 21.94
N ARG A 19 -4.33 5.84 22.10
CA ARG A 19 -3.45 6.70 21.30
C ARG A 19 -2.11 6.84 21.99
N GLY A 20 -1.05 6.37 21.33
CA GLY A 20 0.32 6.47 21.83
C GLY A 20 0.89 7.88 21.71
N ALA A 21 1.92 8.17 22.51
CA ALA A 21 2.68 9.43 22.45
C ALA A 21 3.47 9.59 21.15
N ASP A 22 3.69 8.49 20.43
CA ASP A 22 4.27 8.41 19.09
C ASP A 22 3.27 8.76 17.97
N GLY A 23 2.00 9.01 18.31
CA GLY A 23 0.94 9.34 17.35
C GLY A 23 0.27 8.12 16.72
N LEU A 24 0.67 6.89 17.08
CA LEU A 24 0.04 5.66 16.61
C LEU A 24 -1.22 5.36 17.43
N THR A 25 -2.17 4.68 16.78
CA THR A 25 -3.33 4.12 17.45
C THR A 25 -3.12 2.63 17.67
N TYR A 26 -3.16 2.21 18.93
CA TYR A 26 -2.95 0.84 19.36
C TYR A 26 -4.25 0.17 19.73
N ILE A 27 -4.40 -1.08 19.33
CA ILE A 27 -5.43 -1.98 19.87
C ILE A 27 -4.72 -2.96 20.79
N MET A 28 -5.10 -2.94 22.07
CA MET A 28 -4.47 -3.75 23.11
C MET A 28 -5.47 -4.72 23.73
N THR A 29 -4.97 -5.90 24.13
CA THR A 29 -5.72 -6.82 25.00
C THR A 29 -5.83 -6.26 26.43
N PRO A 30 -6.79 -6.73 27.24
CA PRO A 30 -6.85 -6.40 28.67
C PRO A 30 -5.57 -6.74 29.45
N ALA A 31 -4.79 -7.72 28.97
CA ALA A 31 -3.51 -8.11 29.55
C ALA A 31 -2.34 -7.18 29.15
N GLY A 32 -2.60 -6.11 28.37
CA GLY A 32 -1.60 -5.14 27.94
C GLY A 32 -0.81 -5.53 26.70
N GLN A 33 -1.17 -6.61 26.00
CA GLN A 33 -0.50 -7.01 24.76
C GLN A 33 -1.02 -6.19 23.59
N THR A 34 -0.11 -5.63 22.79
CA THR A 34 -0.47 -4.93 21.55
C THR A 34 -0.80 -5.92 20.43
N ILE A 35 -1.99 -5.79 19.85
CA ILE A 35 -2.47 -6.60 18.73
C ILE A 35 -2.21 -5.86 17.41
N LEU A 36 -2.54 -4.57 17.36
CA LEU A 36 -2.42 -3.75 16.15
C LEU A 36 -1.85 -2.38 16.50
N ALA A 37 -0.97 -1.90 15.62
CA ALA A 37 -0.42 -0.55 15.67
C ALA A 37 -0.75 0.13 14.33
N VAL A 38 -1.66 1.08 14.38
CA VAL A 38 -2.25 1.73 13.20
C VAL A 38 -1.70 3.15 13.08
N ALA A 39 -1.07 3.44 11.95
CA ALA A 39 -0.67 4.81 11.61
C ALA A 39 -1.74 5.48 10.74
N TRP A 40 -2.01 6.74 11.04
CA TRP A 40 -2.82 7.59 10.18
C TRP A 40 -1.92 8.27 9.15
N PHE A 41 -2.15 8.05 7.86
CA PHE A 41 -1.39 8.67 6.78
C PHE A 41 -2.14 9.90 6.25
N PRO A 42 -1.73 11.12 6.65
CA PRO A 42 -2.30 12.35 6.11
C PRO A 42 -1.81 12.57 4.68
N ILE A 43 -2.73 12.49 3.73
CA ILE A 43 -2.47 12.81 2.32
C ILE A 43 -2.91 14.24 2.05
N PRO A 44 -2.00 15.15 1.67
CA PRO A 44 -2.35 16.52 1.30
C PRO A 44 -3.30 16.55 0.10
N ASN A 45 -4.21 17.53 0.08
CA ASN A 45 -5.15 17.71 -1.02
C ASN A 45 -4.54 18.57 -2.15
N ILE A 46 -3.35 18.17 -2.61
CA ILE A 46 -2.66 18.74 -3.77
C ILE A 46 -2.45 17.64 -4.81
N ASN A 47 -2.26 17.99 -6.08
CA ASN A 47 -1.87 16.99 -7.07
C ASN A 47 -0.42 16.57 -6.82
N HIS A 48 -0.13 15.27 -6.94
CA HIS A 48 1.22 14.73 -6.75
C HIS A 48 1.69 14.04 -8.03
N ASP A 49 2.98 14.19 -8.34
CA ASP A 49 3.72 13.37 -9.30
C ASP A 49 4.41 12.17 -8.59
N LYS A 50 5.02 11.26 -9.35
CA LYS A 50 5.70 10.07 -8.82
C LYS A 50 6.76 10.43 -7.76
N ALA A 51 7.64 11.39 -8.03
CA ALA A 51 8.73 11.76 -7.13
C ALA A 51 8.21 12.44 -5.85
N SER A 52 7.12 13.21 -5.96
CA SER A 52 6.42 13.77 -4.81
C SER A 52 5.81 12.68 -3.91
N ILE A 53 5.19 11.65 -4.50
CA ILE A 53 4.68 10.49 -3.75
C ILE A 53 5.81 9.70 -3.10
N ASP A 54 6.91 9.48 -3.82
CA ASP A 54 8.06 8.75 -3.30
C ASP A 54 8.65 9.43 -2.05
N ARG A 55 8.75 10.76 -2.06
CA ARG A 55 9.16 11.54 -0.88
C ARG A 55 8.16 11.48 0.26
N LEU A 56 6.87 11.68 -0.04
CA LEU A 56 5.80 11.66 0.97
C LEU A 56 5.75 10.32 1.72
N VAL A 57 5.87 9.20 0.99
CA VAL A 57 5.89 7.86 1.60
C VAL A 57 7.15 7.65 2.43
N SER A 58 8.30 8.16 1.98
CA SER A 58 9.57 8.04 2.72
C SER A 58 9.54 8.83 4.04
N GLU A 59 9.07 10.08 4.01
CA GLU A 59 8.90 10.89 5.23
C GLU A 59 7.91 10.26 6.20
N PHE A 60 6.79 9.73 5.69
CA PHE A 60 5.81 9.02 6.51
C PHE A 60 6.39 7.75 7.15
N LYS A 61 7.31 7.07 6.44
CA LYS A 61 7.99 5.86 6.90
C LYS A 61 8.94 6.12 8.05
N ASP A 62 9.75 7.16 7.94
CA ASP A 62 10.80 7.46 8.91
C ASP A 62 10.27 8.11 10.19
N GLY A 63 9.10 8.76 10.13
CA GLY A 63 8.45 9.35 11.31
C GLY A 63 7.14 8.65 11.68
N PRO A 64 5.97 9.16 11.26
CA PRO A 64 4.66 8.82 11.84
C PRO A 64 4.21 7.36 11.74
N SER A 65 4.82 6.55 10.88
CA SER A 65 4.48 5.12 10.73
C SER A 65 5.53 4.17 11.27
N LYS A 66 6.55 4.69 11.95
CA LYS A 66 7.61 3.86 12.53
C LYS A 66 7.02 2.94 13.60
N GLY A 67 7.04 1.62 13.35
CA GLY A 67 6.45 0.62 14.23
C GLY A 67 4.99 0.26 13.93
N ALA A 68 4.35 0.95 12.98
CA ALA A 68 2.99 0.62 12.57
C ALA A 68 2.95 -0.61 11.66
N ASN A 69 2.03 -1.53 11.93
CA ASN A 69 1.78 -2.72 11.11
C ASN A 69 0.55 -2.59 10.20
N LYS A 70 -0.17 -1.47 10.32
CA LYS A 70 -1.35 -1.10 9.53
C LYS A 70 -1.39 0.42 9.30
N VAL A 71 -1.93 0.83 8.16
CA VAL A 71 -2.02 2.25 7.78
C VAL A 71 -3.42 2.57 7.29
N ILE A 72 -3.96 3.70 7.71
CA ILE A 72 -5.21 4.27 7.17
C ILE A 72 -4.87 5.50 6.33
N CYS A 73 -5.37 5.56 5.10
CA CYS A 73 -5.22 6.71 4.22
C CYS A 73 -6.32 7.74 4.48
N SER A 74 -5.95 9.00 4.76
CA SER A 74 -6.93 10.05 5.02
C SER A 74 -7.83 10.35 3.82
N LYS A 75 -7.33 10.18 2.59
CA LYS A 75 -8.10 10.40 1.36
C LYS A 75 -9.15 9.31 1.13
N CYS A 76 -8.77 8.04 1.26
CA CYS A 76 -9.74 6.93 1.28
C CYS A 76 -10.81 7.15 2.34
N HIS A 77 -10.39 7.47 3.57
CA HIS A 77 -11.34 7.65 4.67
C HIS A 77 -12.31 8.82 4.39
N GLY A 78 -11.83 9.91 3.78
CA GLY A 78 -12.67 11.03 3.33
C GLY A 78 -13.64 10.67 2.20
N GLU A 79 -13.28 9.71 1.35
CA GLU A 79 -14.13 9.15 0.29
C GLU A 79 -15.09 8.05 0.80
N GLY A 80 -15.12 7.79 2.12
CA GLY A 80 -15.95 6.75 2.74
C GLY A 80 -15.37 5.33 2.59
N ASN A 81 -14.10 5.20 2.20
CA ASN A 81 -13.39 3.93 2.11
C ASN A 81 -12.54 3.70 3.38
N HIS A 82 -12.89 2.67 4.15
CA HIS A 82 -12.24 2.33 5.42
C HIS A 82 -11.18 1.23 5.29
N ASN A 83 -10.68 0.97 4.08
CA ASN A 83 -9.64 -0.02 3.86
C ASN A 83 -8.37 0.30 4.64
N VAL A 84 -7.78 -0.75 5.21
CA VAL A 84 -6.52 -0.67 5.95
C VAL A 84 -5.41 -1.25 5.09
N TRP A 85 -4.32 -0.50 4.96
CA TRP A 85 -3.23 -0.80 4.04
C TRP A 85 -2.03 -1.39 4.76
N ASP A 86 -1.30 -2.25 4.06
CA ASP A 86 0.00 -2.73 4.49
C ASP A 86 0.99 -1.55 4.51
N PRO A 87 1.77 -1.39 5.59
CA PRO A 87 2.66 -0.26 5.75
C PRO A 87 3.80 -0.25 4.72
N LYS A 88 4.13 -1.32 4.00
CA LYS A 88 5.32 -1.35 3.11
C LYS A 88 5.32 -0.18 2.10
N PRO A 89 6.49 0.46 1.86
CA PRO A 89 6.58 1.60 0.94
C PRO A 89 6.00 1.32 -0.44
N ALA A 90 6.31 0.16 -1.04
CA ALA A 90 5.79 -0.23 -2.35
C ALA A 90 4.25 -0.33 -2.38
N SER A 91 3.64 -0.80 -1.28
CA SER A 91 2.18 -0.89 -1.14
C SER A 91 1.55 0.50 -1.09
N LEU A 92 2.10 1.39 -0.25
CA LEU A 92 1.61 2.76 -0.09
C LEU A 92 1.80 3.59 -1.37
N LYS A 93 2.96 3.50 -2.04
CA LYS A 93 3.21 4.19 -3.31
C LYS A 93 2.16 3.82 -4.36
N ARG A 94 1.96 2.51 -4.59
CA ARG A 94 0.95 2.01 -5.54
C ARG A 94 -0.46 2.46 -5.17
N HIS A 95 -0.80 2.45 -3.89
CA HIS A 95 -2.07 2.97 -3.41
C HIS A 95 -2.26 4.45 -3.75
N LEU A 96 -1.24 5.29 -3.54
CA LEU A 96 -1.33 6.72 -3.85
C LEU A 96 -1.33 7.00 -5.36
N TYR A 97 -0.69 6.19 -6.18
CA TYR A 97 -0.76 6.32 -7.65
C TYR A 97 -2.20 6.24 -8.17
N TYR A 98 -3.08 5.47 -7.49
CA TYR A 98 -4.50 5.44 -7.83
C TYR A 98 -5.17 6.79 -7.58
N HIS A 99 -4.95 7.40 -6.42
CA HIS A 99 -5.57 8.70 -6.08
C HIS A 99 -5.13 9.84 -6.99
N PHE A 100 -3.91 9.78 -7.51
CA PHE A 100 -3.34 10.83 -8.36
C PHE A 100 -3.26 10.44 -9.85
N ASN A 101 -3.87 9.31 -10.21
CA ASN A 101 -3.87 8.78 -11.58
C ASN A 101 -2.47 8.70 -12.22
N ILE A 102 -1.45 8.42 -11.40
CA ILE A 102 -0.06 8.35 -11.86
C ILE A 102 0.13 7.02 -12.59
N LYS A 103 0.51 7.10 -13.87
CA LYS A 103 0.83 5.94 -14.69
C LYS A 103 2.35 5.83 -14.77
N CYS A 104 2.87 4.69 -14.35
CA CYS A 104 4.33 4.46 -14.30
C CYS A 104 4.84 3.62 -15.46
N TYR A 105 3.96 2.88 -16.13
CA TYR A 105 4.33 1.90 -17.14
C TYR A 105 3.51 2.10 -18.42
N GLY A 106 4.07 1.72 -19.55
CA GLY A 106 3.36 1.71 -20.82
C GLY A 106 3.68 0.49 -21.66
N CYS A 107 2.84 0.25 -22.67
CA CYS A 107 3.01 -0.80 -23.66
C CYS A 107 3.76 -0.26 -24.89
N VAL A 108 4.91 -0.83 -25.24
CA VAL A 108 5.69 -0.42 -26.43
C VAL A 108 4.94 -0.68 -27.74
N GLY A 109 4.02 -1.65 -27.76
CA GLY A 109 3.30 -2.05 -28.98
C GLY A 109 2.16 -1.11 -29.37
N CYS A 110 1.57 -0.38 -28.41
CA CYS A 110 0.41 0.49 -28.67
C CYS A 110 0.45 1.85 -27.96
N GLY A 111 1.45 2.08 -27.09
CA GLY A 111 1.58 3.31 -26.31
C GLY A 111 0.61 3.45 -25.13
N GLN A 112 -0.28 2.47 -24.88
CA GLN A 112 -1.19 2.53 -23.74
C GLN A 112 -0.43 2.53 -22.41
N GLN A 113 -0.89 3.35 -21.47
CA GLN A 113 -0.25 3.57 -20.19
C GLN A 113 -1.08 3.00 -19.03
N PHE A 114 -0.37 2.46 -18.04
CA PHE A 114 -0.91 1.72 -16.91
C PHE A 114 -0.22 2.11 -15.58
N MET A 115 -0.94 1.90 -14.47
CA MET A 115 -0.41 2.20 -13.13
C MET A 115 0.61 1.17 -12.64
N THR A 116 0.51 -0.09 -13.07
CA THR A 116 1.36 -1.20 -12.61
C THR A 116 1.95 -1.98 -13.79
N ARG A 117 3.14 -2.54 -13.58
CA ARG A 117 3.83 -3.42 -14.54
C ARG A 117 2.97 -4.62 -14.93
N ASP A 118 2.33 -5.26 -13.95
CA ASP A 118 1.48 -6.43 -14.18
C ASP A 118 0.31 -6.14 -15.12
N HIS A 119 -0.28 -4.94 -15.06
CA HIS A 119 -1.36 -4.57 -15.97
C HIS A 119 -0.86 -4.45 -17.42
N VAL A 120 0.37 -3.98 -17.64
CA VAL A 120 0.97 -3.97 -18.98
C VAL A 120 1.21 -5.39 -19.48
N ILE A 121 1.72 -6.28 -18.63
CA ILE A 121 1.98 -7.68 -18.97
C ILE A 121 0.68 -8.37 -19.39
N VAL A 122 -0.37 -8.24 -18.59
CA VAL A 122 -1.69 -8.81 -18.90
C VAL A 122 -2.28 -8.21 -20.18
N HIS A 123 -2.15 -6.90 -20.37
CA HIS A 123 -2.55 -6.24 -21.61
C HIS A 123 -1.80 -6.80 -22.83
N ALA A 124 -0.48 -6.93 -22.77
CA ALA A 124 0.34 -7.40 -23.88
C ALA A 124 0.00 -8.84 -24.28
N MET A 125 -0.21 -9.72 -23.31
CA MET A 125 -0.58 -11.13 -23.57
C MET A 125 -1.90 -11.25 -24.34
N GLY A 126 -2.87 -10.36 -24.11
CA GLY A 126 -4.16 -10.40 -24.79
C GLY A 126 -4.23 -9.56 -26.07
N HIS A 127 -3.37 -8.56 -26.21
CA HIS A 127 -3.47 -7.56 -27.28
C HIS A 127 -2.40 -7.75 -28.38
N HIS A 128 -1.22 -8.23 -28.02
CA HIS A 128 -0.06 -8.29 -28.91
C HIS A 128 0.49 -9.70 -29.11
N MET A 129 -0.01 -10.67 -28.36
CA MET A 129 0.53 -12.02 -28.34
C MET A 129 -0.57 -13.04 -28.63
N GLU A 130 -0.19 -14.16 -29.24
CA GLU A 130 -1.07 -15.31 -29.48
C GLU A 130 -0.95 -16.36 -28.35
N SER A 131 -0.07 -16.12 -27.38
CA SER A 131 0.18 -17.00 -26.23
C SER A 131 0.30 -16.21 -24.93
N ASN A 132 -0.03 -16.85 -23.81
CA ASN A 132 -0.05 -16.24 -22.48
C ASN A 132 1.31 -16.35 -21.75
N ASP A 133 2.41 -16.25 -22.49
CA ASP A 133 3.75 -16.31 -21.90
C ASP A 133 4.12 -14.98 -21.24
N ARG A 134 4.10 -14.97 -19.90
CA ARG A 134 4.44 -13.78 -19.10
C ARG A 134 5.89 -13.32 -19.31
N THR A 135 6.81 -14.22 -19.60
CA THR A 135 8.23 -13.87 -19.78
C THR A 135 8.42 -13.08 -21.06
N ALA A 136 7.80 -13.53 -22.15
CA ALA A 136 7.82 -12.82 -23.43
C ALA A 136 7.07 -11.47 -23.35
N ALA A 137 5.97 -11.41 -22.60
CA ALA A 137 5.19 -10.18 -22.39
C ALA A 137 5.97 -9.07 -21.68
N VAL A 138 7.02 -9.39 -20.90
CA VAL A 138 7.88 -8.37 -20.27
C VAL A 138 8.53 -7.45 -21.30
N GLY A 139 8.85 -7.96 -22.50
CA GLY A 139 9.43 -7.15 -23.58
C GLY A 139 8.51 -6.04 -24.08
N TYR A 140 7.22 -6.10 -23.75
CA TYR A 140 6.26 -5.06 -24.11
C TYR A 140 6.18 -3.90 -23.11
N VAL A 141 6.86 -4.00 -21.96
CA VAL A 141 6.79 -2.99 -20.91
C VAL A 141 7.88 -1.94 -21.10
N PHE A 142 7.49 -0.67 -21.09
CA PHE A 142 8.42 0.45 -20.86
C PHE A 142 8.02 1.24 -19.62
N GLU A 143 9.01 1.86 -18.97
CA GLU A 143 8.80 2.70 -17.80
C GLU A 143 8.70 4.17 -18.23
N LEU A 144 7.64 4.85 -17.77
CA LEU A 144 7.39 6.27 -18.07
C LEU A 144 8.27 7.20 -17.22
N HIS A 145 8.67 6.72 -16.06
CA HIS A 145 9.46 7.44 -15.08
C HIS A 145 10.55 6.48 -14.58
N PRO A 146 11.68 6.34 -15.31
CA PRO A 146 12.81 5.56 -14.81
C PRO A 146 13.22 6.11 -13.44
N ASP A 147 13.49 5.22 -12.49
CA ASP A 147 14.12 5.61 -11.22
C ASP A 147 15.53 6.13 -11.56
N ASP A 148 15.71 7.45 -11.61
CA ASP A 148 17.03 8.10 -11.53
C ASP A 148 17.68 7.62 -10.23
N SER A 149 18.48 6.57 -10.34
CA SER A 149 19.27 5.96 -9.27
C SER A 149 20.53 6.78 -9.02
#